data_AF-A0A7J3DLS6-F1
#
_entry.id   AF-A0A7J3DLS6-F1
#
_cell.length_a   1.000
_cell.length_b   1.000
_cell.length_c   1.000
_cell.angle_alpha   90.00
_cell.angle_beta   90.00
_cell.angle_gamma   90.00
#
_symmetry.space_group_name_H-M   'P 1'
#
loop_
_entity.id
_entity.type
_entity.pdbx_description
1 polymer ?
#
loop_
_entity_poly.entity_id
_entity_poly.type
_entity_poly.pdbx_seq_one_letter_code
_entity_poly.pdbx_strand_id
1 'polypeptide(L)'
;MHQKNKLKLLIKKGSADLNSLMPKINKCLFSPYELIAIVPASTIVGKIQMLSAAEKAFKAFCSDNAISKNLCLEFLLYLYATPKIDEALKLASKKDKRYFLVFGSPCRDLKEMLKCLHELGFREKSWKLRPNLKKLLAIYKSASKLANNATAKKLELAIVEEQAMLRLKHAKAHFEGSSMHASENSASK
;
A
#
# COMPACT_ATOMS: atom_id res chain seq x y z
N MET A 1 16.37 -0.23 -23.59
CA MET A 1 16.48 -1.57 -22.94
C MET A 1 15.09 -2.01 -22.49
N HIS A 2 14.46 -2.96 -23.19
CA HIS A 2 13.20 -3.56 -22.77
C HIS A 2 13.48 -4.73 -21.80
N GLN A 3 13.43 -4.48 -20.49
CA GLN A 3 13.57 -5.54 -19.48
C GLN A 3 12.20 -5.92 -18.90
N LYS A 4 11.79 -7.16 -19.20
CA LYS A 4 10.80 -8.02 -18.50
C LYS A 4 9.85 -7.28 -17.52
N ASN A 5 8.70 -6.86 -18.06
CA ASN A 5 7.61 -6.07 -17.45
C ASN A 5 6.84 -6.72 -16.27
N LYS A 6 7.42 -7.62 -15.46
CA LYS A 6 6.69 -8.27 -14.36
C LYS A 6 7.39 -8.10 -13.03
N LEU A 7 6.69 -7.48 -12.09
CA LEU A 7 7.10 -7.42 -10.69
C LEU A 7 7.07 -8.84 -10.11
N LYS A 8 8.23 -9.39 -9.76
CA LYS A 8 8.29 -10.62 -8.97
C LYS A 8 7.90 -10.25 -7.56
N LEU A 9 6.88 -10.90 -6.98
CA LEU A 9 6.32 -10.53 -5.68
C LEU A 9 6.37 -11.70 -4.69
N LEU A 10 6.75 -11.39 -3.46
CA LEU A 10 6.70 -12.31 -2.32
C LEU A 10 5.97 -11.65 -1.16
N ILE A 11 5.06 -12.40 -0.52
CA ILE A 11 4.35 -11.96 0.67
C ILE A 11 4.60 -12.95 1.79
N LYS A 12 5.11 -12.45 2.91
CA LYS A 12 5.40 -13.22 4.12
C LYS A 12 4.56 -12.74 5.30
N LYS A 13 4.27 -13.66 6.20
CA LYS A 13 3.53 -13.43 7.44
C LYS A 13 4.49 -13.46 8.62
N GLY A 14 4.30 -12.58 9.59
CA GLY A 14 5.23 -12.55 10.71
C GLY A 14 4.88 -11.56 11.81
N SER A 15 5.88 -11.30 12.64
CA SER A 15 5.93 -10.20 13.58
C SER A 15 7.09 -9.28 13.25
N ALA A 16 6.92 -7.99 13.48
CA ALA A 16 7.95 -6.99 13.29
C ALA A 16 8.04 -6.11 14.55
N ASP A 17 9.26 -5.74 14.92
CA ASP A 17 9.50 -4.66 15.87
C ASP A 17 9.67 -3.35 15.08
N LEU A 18 8.61 -2.53 15.03
CA LEU A 18 8.60 -1.31 14.22
C LEU A 18 9.66 -0.28 14.68
N ASN A 19 10.05 -0.30 15.96
CA ASN A 19 11.01 0.65 16.52
C ASN A 19 12.42 0.42 15.96
N SER A 20 12.82 -0.84 15.78
CA SER A 20 14.13 -1.18 15.20
C SER A 20 14.10 -1.32 13.68
N LEU A 21 12.92 -1.35 13.07
CA LEU A 21 12.72 -1.62 11.65
C LEU A 21 12.81 -0.37 10.77
N MET A 22 12.14 0.74 11.13
CA MET A 22 12.07 1.93 10.27
C MET A 22 13.45 2.53 9.94
N PRO A 23 14.38 2.68 10.91
CA PRO A 23 15.73 3.13 10.62
C PRO A 23 16.50 2.17 9.69
N LYS A 24 16.20 0.87 9.74
CA LYS A 24 16.88 -0.16 8.94
C LYS A 24 16.32 -0.24 7.51
N ILE A 25 15.02 -0.08 7.33
CA ILE A 25 14.41 0.07 5.99
C ILE A 25 15.05 1.27 5.27
N ASN A 26 15.23 2.39 5.97
CA ASN A 26 15.90 3.57 5.42
C ASN A 26 17.40 3.32 5.14
N LYS A 27 18.05 2.45 5.92
CA LYS A 27 19.48 2.12 5.79
C LYS A 27 19.78 1.10 4.70
N CYS A 28 18.85 0.20 4.36
CA CYS A 28 19.08 -0.86 3.39
C CYS A 28 19.22 -0.39 1.92
N LEU A 29 19.33 0.92 1.66
CA LEU A 29 19.61 1.50 0.34
C LEU A 29 18.76 0.89 -0.78
N PHE A 30 17.47 0.67 -0.49
CA PHE A 30 16.57 0.07 -1.46
C PHE A 30 16.35 1.04 -2.61
N SER A 31 16.45 0.49 -3.81
CA SER A 31 16.22 1.25 -5.02
C SER A 31 14.77 1.74 -5.04
N PRO A 32 14.46 2.94 -5.57
CA PRO A 32 13.07 3.41 -5.67
C PRO A 32 12.19 2.48 -6.54
N TYR A 33 12.82 1.57 -7.29
CA TYR A 33 12.21 0.54 -8.13
C TYR A 33 11.90 -0.77 -7.38
N GLU A 34 12.29 -0.89 -6.11
CA GLU A 34 12.04 -2.07 -5.27
C GLU A 34 10.86 -1.80 -4.33
N LEU A 35 9.99 -2.80 -4.19
CA LEU A 35 8.88 -2.78 -3.25
C LEU A 35 9.28 -3.53 -1.99
N ILE A 36 9.31 -2.84 -0.87
CA ILE A 36 9.54 -3.40 0.46
C ILE A 36 8.63 -2.68 1.43
N ALA A 37 7.59 -3.37 1.88
CA ALA A 37 6.61 -2.80 2.79
C ALA A 37 6.28 -3.77 3.91
N ILE A 38 6.22 -3.25 5.13
CA ILE A 38 5.67 -3.96 6.28
C ILE A 38 4.34 -3.32 6.61
N VAL A 39 3.31 -4.16 6.65
CA VAL A 39 1.91 -3.72 6.68
C VAL A 39 1.17 -4.44 7.81
N PRO A 40 0.47 -3.70 8.69
CA PRO A 40 -0.30 -4.28 9.79
C PRO A 40 -1.31 -5.30 9.29
N ALA A 41 -1.33 -6.50 9.86
CA ALA A 41 -2.27 -7.54 9.43
C ALA A 41 -3.73 -7.14 9.66
N SER A 42 -4.01 -6.27 10.63
CA SER A 42 -5.36 -5.79 10.92
C SER A 42 -5.93 -4.83 9.87
N THR A 43 -5.12 -4.37 8.90
CA THR A 43 -5.58 -3.57 7.76
C THR A 43 -5.74 -4.40 6.48
N ILE A 44 -5.58 -5.72 6.57
CA ILE A 44 -5.62 -6.62 5.43
C ILE A 44 -6.79 -7.60 5.58
N VAL A 45 -7.61 -7.71 4.54
CA VAL A 45 -8.70 -8.69 4.47
C VAL A 45 -8.26 -10.00 3.83
N GLY A 46 -7.32 -9.94 2.88
CA GLY A 46 -6.84 -11.12 2.17
C GLY A 46 -5.66 -10.83 1.25
N LYS A 47 -5.17 -11.88 0.59
CA LYS A 47 -3.97 -11.80 -0.26
C LYS A 47 -4.24 -10.99 -1.53
N ILE A 48 -5.45 -11.05 -2.08
CA ILE A 48 -5.79 -10.40 -3.35
C ILE A 48 -5.67 -8.87 -3.19
N GLN A 49 -6.08 -8.32 -2.05
CA GLN A 49 -5.88 -6.90 -1.73
C GLN A 49 -4.42 -6.44 -1.89
N MET A 50 -3.46 -7.23 -1.39
CA MET A 50 -2.04 -6.89 -1.47
C MET A 50 -1.49 -7.09 -2.88
N LEU A 51 -1.88 -8.17 -3.57
CA LEU A 51 -1.48 -8.43 -4.95
C LEU A 51 -1.97 -7.32 -5.88
N SER A 52 -3.24 -6.93 -5.76
CA SER A 52 -3.84 -5.89 -6.59
C SER A 52 -3.18 -4.53 -6.36
N ALA A 53 -2.89 -4.17 -5.10
CA ALA A 53 -2.17 -2.95 -4.78
C ALA A 53 -0.77 -2.92 -5.40
N ALA A 54 0.00 -4.00 -5.28
CA ALA A 54 1.34 -4.09 -5.84
C ALA A 54 1.36 -4.00 -7.37
N GLU A 55 0.42 -4.67 -8.03
CA GLU A 55 0.30 -4.63 -9.49
C GLU A 55 -0.04 -3.23 -9.99
N LYS A 56 -1.04 -2.57 -9.37
CA LYS A 56 -1.45 -1.21 -9.76
C LYS A 56 -0.35 -0.20 -9.49
N ALA A 57 0.32 -0.30 -8.35
CA ALA A 57 1.45 0.56 -8.01
C ALA A 57 2.60 0.40 -9.02
N PHE A 58 2.96 -0.82 -9.36
CA PHE A 58 4.02 -1.07 -10.35
C PHE A 58 3.67 -0.55 -11.73
N LYS A 59 2.42 -0.76 -12.20
CA LYS A 59 1.95 -0.21 -13.47
C LYS A 59 1.99 1.32 -13.49
N ALA A 60 1.53 1.96 -12.42
CA ALA A 60 1.57 3.41 -12.30
C ALA A 60 3.00 3.95 -12.27
N PHE A 61 3.87 3.30 -11.50
CA PHE A 61 5.28 3.63 -11.39
C PHE A 61 6.01 3.54 -12.73
N CYS A 62 5.75 2.51 -13.53
CA CYS A 62 6.37 2.32 -14.85
C CYS A 62 5.80 3.21 -15.96
N SER A 63 4.66 3.88 -15.75
CA SER A 63 3.97 4.68 -16.78
C SER A 63 4.09 6.19 -16.56
N ASP A 64 5.02 6.64 -15.69
CA ASP A 64 5.21 8.03 -15.24
C ASP A 64 3.97 8.71 -14.68
N ASN A 65 2.89 7.96 -14.50
CA ASN A 65 1.63 8.42 -13.91
C ASN A 65 1.61 8.18 -12.40
N ALA A 66 2.73 7.85 -11.75
CA ALA A 66 2.78 7.57 -10.32
C ALA A 66 2.37 8.80 -9.48
N ILE A 67 1.70 8.58 -8.34
CA ILE A 67 1.51 9.68 -7.36
C ILE A 67 2.87 9.96 -6.69
N SER A 68 3.63 8.89 -6.42
CA SER A 68 4.95 8.94 -5.83
C SER A 68 6.00 8.30 -6.74
N LYS A 69 7.18 8.92 -6.82
CA LYS A 69 8.38 8.37 -7.48
C LYS A 69 9.06 7.27 -6.67
N ASN A 70 8.41 6.72 -5.64
CA ASN A 70 8.89 5.61 -4.85
C ASN A 70 7.86 4.46 -4.87
N LEU A 71 8.25 3.28 -5.33
CA LEU A 71 7.34 2.14 -5.50
C LEU A 71 6.72 1.66 -4.17
N CYS A 72 7.45 1.72 -3.05
CA CYS A 72 6.90 1.37 -1.73
C CYS A 72 5.78 2.33 -1.35
N LEU A 73 5.99 3.63 -1.53
CA LEU A 73 4.98 4.63 -1.22
C LEU A 73 3.77 4.51 -2.14
N GLU A 74 4.01 4.33 -3.43
CA GLU A 74 2.95 4.08 -4.42
C GLU A 74 2.12 2.83 -4.05
N PHE A 75 2.77 1.76 -3.61
CA PHE A 75 2.12 0.57 -3.08
C PHE A 75 1.23 0.89 -1.87
N LEU A 76 1.69 1.69 -0.91
CA LEU A 76 0.88 2.05 0.27
C LEU A 76 -0.34 2.90 -0.09
N LEU A 77 -0.20 3.84 -1.04
CA LEU A 77 -1.31 4.64 -1.55
C LEU A 77 -2.38 3.76 -2.18
N TYR A 78 -1.97 2.83 -3.05
CA TYR A 78 -2.89 1.83 -3.60
C TYR A 78 -3.44 0.89 -2.55
N LEU A 79 -2.62 0.39 -1.62
CA LEU A 79 -3.06 -0.55 -0.60
C LEU A 79 -4.20 0.03 0.21
N TYR A 80 -4.07 1.28 0.66
CA TYR A 80 -5.05 1.98 1.48
C TYR A 80 -6.07 2.80 0.68
N ALA A 81 -6.02 2.76 -0.66
CA ALA A 81 -6.93 3.47 -1.55
C ALA A 81 -7.09 4.98 -1.22
N THR A 82 -6.01 5.63 -0.78
CA THR A 82 -5.95 7.06 -0.48
C THR A 82 -4.88 7.74 -1.34
N PRO A 83 -5.18 8.92 -1.93
CA PRO A 83 -4.17 9.71 -2.64
C PRO A 83 -3.23 10.46 -1.70
N LYS A 84 -3.51 10.49 -0.39
CA LYS A 84 -2.76 11.26 0.59
C LYS A 84 -1.64 10.40 1.21
N ILE A 85 -0.39 10.82 0.98
CA ILE A 85 0.82 10.16 1.47
C ILE A 85 0.79 10.01 3.00
N ASP A 86 0.49 11.07 3.74
CA ASP A 86 0.51 11.04 5.21
C ASP A 86 -0.54 10.08 5.80
N GLU A 87 -1.71 9.99 5.18
CA GLU A 87 -2.74 9.04 5.60
C GLU A 87 -2.27 7.59 5.40
N ALA A 88 -1.66 7.29 4.24
CA ALA A 88 -1.13 5.97 3.93
C ALA A 88 0.01 5.58 4.89
N LEU A 89 0.95 6.49 5.16
CA LEU A 89 2.05 6.27 6.10
C LEU A 89 1.54 6.09 7.53
N LYS A 90 0.56 6.89 7.97
CA LYS A 90 -0.07 6.76 9.28
C LYS A 90 -0.74 5.40 9.46
N LEU A 91 -1.38 4.86 8.41
CA LEU A 91 -1.98 3.52 8.45
C LEU A 91 -0.94 2.41 8.49
N ALA A 92 0.12 2.50 7.68
CA ALA A 92 1.23 1.54 7.66
C ALA A 92 1.99 1.49 9.01
N SER A 93 2.12 2.62 9.69
CA SER A 93 2.88 2.75 10.93
C SER A 93 2.09 2.32 12.19
N LYS A 94 0.82 1.91 12.06
CA LYS A 94 0.02 1.48 13.21
C LYS A 94 0.60 0.20 13.80
N LYS A 95 0.86 0.23 15.12
CA LYS A 95 1.28 -0.96 15.86
C LYS A 95 0.23 -2.08 15.74
N ASP A 96 0.73 -3.27 15.46
CA ASP A 96 0.00 -4.52 15.38
C ASP A 96 0.84 -5.65 16.02
N LYS A 97 0.18 -6.76 16.38
CA LYS A 97 0.87 -7.98 16.84
C LYS A 97 1.32 -8.84 15.65
N ARG A 98 0.68 -8.66 14.50
CA ARG A 98 0.90 -9.44 13.28
C ARG A 98 1.08 -8.49 12.10
N TYR A 99 2.03 -8.81 11.25
CA TYR A 99 2.33 -8.02 10.05
C TYR A 99 2.47 -8.92 8.84
N PHE A 100 2.15 -8.34 7.70
CA PHE A 100 2.63 -8.83 6.42
C PHE A 100 3.88 -8.05 6.02
N LEU A 101 4.70 -8.74 5.26
CA LEU A 101 5.89 -8.22 4.63
C LEU A 101 5.75 -8.49 3.15
N VAL A 102 5.79 -7.43 2.36
CA VAL A 102 5.57 -7.45 0.92
C VAL A 102 6.86 -7.03 0.24
N PHE A 103 7.43 -7.95 -0.53
CA PHE A 103 8.59 -7.72 -1.38
C PHE A 103 8.20 -7.77 -2.84
N GLY A 104 8.77 -6.88 -3.62
CA GLY A 104 8.84 -7.08 -5.05
C GLY A 104 10.02 -6.38 -5.69
N SER A 105 10.54 -6.97 -6.75
CA SER A 105 11.55 -6.35 -7.60
C SER A 105 11.34 -6.76 -9.06
N PRO A 106 11.48 -5.84 -10.01
CA PRO A 106 11.51 -6.18 -11.43
C PRO A 106 12.86 -6.81 -11.83
N CYS A 107 13.94 -6.46 -11.12
CA CYS A 107 15.31 -6.74 -11.56
C CYS A 107 16.02 -7.79 -10.69
N ARG A 108 15.82 -7.79 -9.36
CA ARG A 108 16.54 -8.67 -8.43
C ARG A 108 15.84 -10.00 -8.20
N ASP A 109 16.59 -10.98 -7.71
CA ASP A 109 16.04 -12.24 -7.22
C ASP A 109 15.42 -12.04 -5.83
N LEU A 110 14.23 -12.62 -5.61
CA LEU A 110 13.53 -12.51 -4.33
C LEU A 110 14.31 -13.16 -3.18
N LYS A 111 15.10 -14.20 -3.42
CA LYS A 111 15.95 -14.87 -2.41
C LYS A 111 17.04 -13.96 -1.89
N GLU A 112 17.59 -13.08 -2.73
CA GLU A 112 18.59 -12.10 -2.31
C GLU A 112 17.97 -11.02 -1.42
N MET A 113 16.80 -10.51 -1.81
CA MET A 113 16.03 -9.57 -0.99
C MET A 113 15.66 -10.15 0.38
N LEU A 114 15.38 -11.46 0.44
CA LEU A 114 15.10 -12.15 1.69
C LEU A 114 16.30 -12.18 2.65
N LYS A 115 17.55 -12.14 2.17
CA LYS A 115 18.72 -12.12 3.07
C LYS A 115 18.79 -10.83 3.88
N CYS A 116 18.42 -9.70 3.28
CA CYS A 116 18.34 -8.40 3.96
C CYS A 116 17.25 -8.36 5.05
N LEU A 117 16.33 -9.33 5.11
CA LEU A 117 15.23 -9.31 6.09
C LEU A 117 15.61 -9.64 7.52
N HIS A 118 16.59 -10.53 7.70
CA HIS A 118 17.04 -10.87 9.04
C HIS A 118 17.56 -9.62 9.74
N GLU A 119 18.19 -8.72 8.98
CA GLU A 119 18.67 -7.43 9.46
C GLU A 119 17.51 -6.52 9.87
N LEU A 120 16.41 -6.51 9.11
CA LEU A 120 15.21 -5.71 9.36
C LEU A 120 14.45 -6.11 10.66
N GLY A 121 14.78 -7.23 11.30
CA GLY A 121 14.11 -7.66 12.54
C GLY A 121 12.69 -8.20 12.32
N PHE A 122 12.31 -8.48 11.07
CA PHE A 122 11.09 -9.22 10.78
C PHE A 122 11.29 -10.70 11.07
N ARG A 123 10.36 -11.31 11.82
CA ARG A 123 10.39 -12.74 12.13
C ARG A 123 9.20 -13.41 11.48
N GLU A 124 9.45 -14.30 10.52
CA GLU A 124 8.41 -15.09 9.87
C GLU A 124 7.67 -15.95 10.91
N LYS A 125 6.34 -15.92 10.85
CA LYS A 125 5.46 -16.69 11.73
C LYS A 125 4.27 -17.19 10.94
N SER A 126 3.87 -18.43 11.19
CA SER A 126 2.65 -18.98 10.63
C SER A 126 1.44 -18.54 11.45
N TRP A 127 0.42 -18.00 10.79
CA TRP A 127 -0.86 -17.70 11.40
C TRP A 127 -1.99 -17.62 10.36
N LYS A 128 -3.21 -17.87 10.84
CA LYS A 128 -4.44 -17.67 10.05
C LYS A 128 -4.85 -16.20 10.12
N LEU A 129 -5.08 -15.59 8.95
CA LEU A 129 -5.57 -14.22 8.87
C LEU A 129 -6.98 -14.16 9.42
N ARG A 130 -7.20 -13.24 10.36
CA ARG A 130 -8.53 -12.92 10.90
C ARG A 130 -8.77 -11.43 10.65
N PRO A 131 -9.43 -11.07 9.54
CA PRO A 131 -9.66 -9.68 9.17
C PRO A 131 -10.38 -8.93 10.28
N ASN A 132 -9.92 -7.72 10.60
CA ASN A 132 -10.63 -6.84 11.53
C ASN A 132 -11.61 -5.98 10.72
N LEU A 133 -12.84 -6.47 10.56
CA LEU A 133 -13.87 -5.81 9.74
C LEU A 133 -14.09 -4.35 10.18
N LYS A 134 -14.23 -4.09 11.49
CA LYS A 134 -14.43 -2.72 12.01
C LYS A 134 -13.31 -1.77 11.59
N LYS A 135 -12.04 -2.20 11.68
CA LYS A 135 -10.90 -1.38 11.22
C LYS A 135 -10.89 -1.22 9.70
N LEU A 136 -11.18 -2.28 8.95
CA LEU A 136 -11.20 -2.24 7.49
C LEU A 136 -12.29 -1.29 6.98
N LEU A 137 -13.50 -1.33 7.53
CA LEU A 137 -14.60 -0.43 7.17
C LEU A 137 -14.30 1.04 7.51
N ALA A 138 -13.52 1.30 8.56
CA ALA A 138 -13.07 2.66 8.90
C ALA A 138 -12.01 3.20 7.91
N ILE A 139 -11.24 2.32 7.27
CA ILE A 139 -10.25 2.69 6.25
C ILE A 139 -10.94 2.88 4.90
N TYR A 140 -11.79 1.93 4.50
CA TYR A 140 -12.44 1.91 3.20
C TYR A 140 -13.89 2.39 3.31
N LYS A 141 -14.10 3.71 3.24
CA LYS A 141 -15.40 4.34 3.47
C LYS A 141 -16.53 3.79 2.60
N SER A 142 -16.28 3.41 1.34
CA SER A 142 -17.34 2.83 0.50
C SER A 142 -17.71 1.39 0.90
N ALA A 143 -16.76 0.63 1.46
CA ALA A 143 -17.01 -0.72 1.95
C ALA A 143 -17.97 -0.74 3.16
N SER A 144 -18.12 0.41 3.86
CA SER A 144 -19.13 0.60 4.91
C SER A 144 -20.56 0.38 4.42
N LYS A 145 -20.85 0.62 3.12
CA LYS A 145 -22.16 0.32 2.52
C LYS A 145 -22.48 -1.18 2.49
N LEU A 146 -21.48 -2.04 2.68
CA LEU A 146 -21.64 -3.50 2.72
C LEU A 146 -21.69 -4.04 4.15
N ALA A 147 -21.61 -3.19 5.18
CA ALA A 147 -21.42 -3.57 6.59
C ALA A 147 -22.46 -4.55 7.14
N ASN A 148 -23.68 -4.55 6.60
CA ASN A 148 -24.77 -5.37 7.14
C ASN A 148 -24.74 -6.85 6.67
N ASN A 149 -24.00 -7.21 5.61
CA ASN A 149 -23.99 -8.58 5.04
C ASN A 149 -22.67 -8.98 4.31
N ALA A 150 -21.56 -8.29 4.58
CA ALA A 150 -20.30 -8.54 3.90
C ALA A 150 -19.60 -9.82 4.39
N THR A 151 -19.51 -10.83 3.52
CA THR A 151 -18.52 -11.89 3.70
C THR A 151 -17.10 -11.33 3.48
N ALA A 152 -16.07 -11.98 4.02
CA ALA A 152 -14.67 -11.56 3.81
C ALA A 152 -14.33 -11.40 2.32
N LYS A 153 -14.90 -12.24 1.45
CA LYS A 153 -14.74 -12.18 -0.01
C LYS A 153 -15.39 -10.95 -0.62
N LYS A 154 -16.62 -10.60 -0.22
CA LYS A 154 -17.29 -9.37 -0.69
C LYS A 154 -16.52 -8.12 -0.27
N LEU A 155 -16.00 -8.13 0.96
CA LEU A 155 -15.16 -7.04 1.46
C LEU A 155 -13.84 -6.94 0.67
N GLU A 156 -13.19 -8.07 0.37
CA GLU A 156 -11.97 -8.09 -0.46
C GLU A 156 -12.20 -7.53 -1.86
N LEU A 157 -13.32 -7.85 -2.49
CA LEU A 157 -13.70 -7.28 -3.78
C LEU A 157 -13.93 -5.76 -3.70
N ALA A 158 -14.73 -5.31 -2.75
CA ALA A 158 -15.00 -3.89 -2.56
C ALA A 158 -13.73 -3.07 -2.28
N ILE A 159 -12.80 -3.64 -1.52
CA ILE A 159 -11.48 -3.01 -1.31
C ILE A 159 -10.72 -2.95 -2.63
N VAL A 160 -10.65 -4.03 -3.42
CA VAL A 160 -9.95 -4.02 -4.71
C VAL A 160 -10.53 -3.00 -5.71
N GLU A 161 -11.85 -2.80 -5.68
CA GLU A 161 -12.54 -1.73 -6.43
C GLU A 161 -12.11 -0.35 -5.95
N GLU A 162 -12.08 -0.11 -4.63
CA GLU A 162 -11.57 1.15 -4.07
C GLU A 162 -10.13 1.45 -4.49
N GLN A 163 -9.28 0.44 -4.55
CA GLN A 163 -7.90 0.56 -5.04
C GLN A 163 -7.85 0.92 -6.53
N ALA A 164 -8.78 0.41 -7.34
CA ALA A 164 -8.87 0.77 -8.77
C ALA A 164 -9.31 2.23 -8.95
N MET A 165 -10.18 2.73 -8.08
CA MET A 165 -10.70 4.10 -8.12
C MET A 165 -9.73 5.16 -7.58
N LEU A 166 -8.59 4.76 -7.00
CA LEU A 166 -7.61 5.69 -6.40
C LEU A 166 -7.24 6.84 -7.35
N ARG A 167 -7.05 6.52 -8.62
CA ARG A 167 -6.61 7.49 -9.63
C ARG A 167 -7.64 8.58 -9.90
N LEU A 168 -8.90 8.18 -9.99
CA LEU A 168 -10.01 9.10 -10.14
C LEU A 168 -10.13 10.02 -8.92
N LYS A 169 -9.90 9.48 -7.71
CA LYS A 169 -9.87 10.29 -6.48
C LYS A 169 -8.72 11.31 -6.48
N HIS A 170 -7.53 10.91 -6.93
CA HIS A 170 -6.38 11.81 -7.05
C HIS A 170 -6.63 12.94 -8.04
N ALA A 171 -7.12 12.61 -9.25
CA ALA A 171 -7.45 13.60 -10.27
C ALA A 171 -8.53 14.58 -9.80
N LYS A 172 -9.58 14.07 -9.14
CA LYS A 172 -10.64 14.90 -8.56
C LYS A 172 -10.12 15.87 -7.49
N ALA A 173 -9.27 15.38 -6.58
CA ALA A 173 -8.69 16.23 -5.53
C ALA A 173 -7.81 17.35 -6.10
N HIS A 174 -7.05 17.08 -7.17
CA HIS A 174 -6.29 18.12 -7.88
C HIS A 174 -7.19 19.18 -8.52
N PHE A 175 -8.30 18.76 -9.14
CA PHE A 175 -9.24 19.68 -9.77
C PHE A 175 -9.95 20.57 -8.73
N GLU A 176 -10.44 19.99 -7.64
CA GLU A 176 -11.12 20.73 -6.56
C GLU A 176 -10.18 21.68 -5.80
N GLY A 177 -8.91 21.31 -5.60
CA GLY A 177 -7.92 22.21 -5.00
C GLY A 177 -7.52 23.37 -5.93
N SER A 178 -7.50 23.13 -7.25
CA SER A 178 -7.15 24.17 -8.24
C SER A 178 -8.29 25.17 -8.45
N SER A 179 -9.56 24.74 -8.34
CA SER A 179 -10.71 25.65 -8.49
C SER A 179 -10.85 26.62 -7.31
N MET A 180 -10.50 26.21 -6.09
CA MET A 180 -10.51 27.09 -4.91
C MET A 180 -9.48 28.23 -5.01
N HIS A 181 -8.28 27.94 -5.50
CA HIS A 181 -7.26 28.99 -5.72
C HIS A 181 -7.61 29.93 -6.88
N ALA A 182 -8.38 29.49 -7.87
CA ALA A 182 -8.87 30.35 -8.94
C ALA A 182 -9.95 31.34 -8.46
N SER A 183 -10.78 30.96 -7.48
CA SER A 183 -11.83 31.83 -6.91
C SER A 183 -11.31 32.88 -5.91
N GLU A 184 -10.14 32.68 -5.30
CA GLU A 184 -9.54 33.67 -4.40
C GLU A 184 -8.87 34.82 -5.18
N ASN A 185 -8.34 34.54 -6.36
CA ASN A 185 -7.70 35.56 -7.23
C ASN A 185 -8.70 36.39 -8.06
N SER A 186 -9.97 35.97 -8.16
CA SER A 186 -11.01 36.73 -8.85
C SER A 186 -11.84 37.65 -7.94
N ALA A 187 -11.71 37.51 -6.61
CA ALA A 187 -12.39 38.35 -5.62
C ALA A 187 -11.56 39.57 -5.16
N SER A 188 -10.37 39.77 -5.72
CA SER A 188 -9.48 40.93 -5.44
C SER A 188 -9.30 41.82 -6.68
N LYS A 189 -10.39 42.24 -7.31
CA LYS A 189 -10.40 43.31 -8.32
C LYS A 189 -11.61 44.21 -8.16
#